data_AF-A0A2M7WYX2-F1
#
_entry.id   AF-A0A2M7WYX2-F1
#
_cell.length_a   1.000
_cell.length_b   1.000
_cell.length_c   1.000
_cell.angle_alpha   90.00
_cell.angle_beta   90.00
_cell.angle_gamma   90.00
#
_symmetry.space_group_name_H-M   'P 1'
#
loop_
_entity.id
_entity.type
_entity.pdbx_description
1 polymer ?
#
loop_
_entity_poly.entity_id
_entity_poly.type
_entity_poly.pdbx_seq_one_letter_code
_entity_poly.pdbx_strand_id
1 'polypeptide(L)'
;MLSKFLKILAVIGFLFSVTVGIPVKAELDDDLKNTQSQMEENKKEQDLLKQAIADAKNQEKTLANQLAYLDNQIELTELQIEETQAEYLAKQDELDNLLDNLANLAQKIEKTQSAIDKLTAAFTARIRDSYKTSQSSKLTSSLPMLLSTSSNLQDVVLRFKYLKVVEQHDQQLLGQLEEAKKTFNEEKANLETKKQELEELKDELSQEKQRLEGQSNTLAAQKSSKDHLLK
;
A
#
# COMPACT_ATOMS: atom_id res chain seq x y z
N MET A 1 22.05 54.34 112.87
CA MET A 1 22.68 54.16 111.55
C MET A 1 21.63 54.28 110.44
N LEU A 2 21.10 55.47 110.17
CA LEU A 2 20.16 55.71 109.07
C LEU A 2 20.34 57.07 108.36
N SER A 3 21.20 57.96 108.86
CA SER A 3 21.42 59.29 108.29
C SER A 3 22.63 59.40 107.34
N LYS A 4 23.38 58.31 107.14
CA LYS A 4 24.51 58.25 106.18
C LYS A 4 24.17 57.52 104.86
N PHE A 5 23.03 56.83 104.80
CA PHE A 5 22.57 56.11 103.60
C PHE A 5 21.68 56.98 102.68
N LEU A 6 21.07 58.05 103.20
CA LEU A 6 20.18 58.92 102.43
C LEU A 6 20.94 59.94 101.55
N LYS A 7 22.21 60.23 101.85
CA LYS A 7 23.04 61.13 101.05
C LYS A 7 23.77 60.44 99.89
N ILE A 8 23.76 59.11 99.84
CA ILE A 8 24.37 58.32 98.75
C ILE A 8 23.33 57.94 97.69
N LEU A 9 22.04 57.85 98.04
CA LEU A 9 20.97 57.65 97.04
C LEU A 9 20.56 58.93 96.30
N ALA A 10 20.79 60.12 96.88
CA ALA A 10 20.49 61.39 96.22
C ALA A 10 21.54 61.83 95.18
N VAL A 11 22.66 61.12 95.06
CA VAL A 11 23.74 61.40 94.09
C VAL A 11 23.68 60.49 92.85
N ILE A 12 22.89 59.40 92.90
CA ILE A 12 22.63 58.53 91.73
C ILE A 12 21.35 58.94 90.97
N GLY A 13 20.51 59.79 91.57
CA GLY A 13 19.22 60.23 91.00
C GLY A 13 19.21 61.54 90.22
N PHE A 14 20.35 62.19 89.95
CA PHE A 14 20.34 63.52 89.31
C PHE A 14 21.49 63.79 88.32
N LEU A 15 22.04 62.78 87.65
CA LEU A 15 23.15 63.00 86.70
C LEU A 15 23.09 62.22 85.39
N PHE A 16 21.91 61.77 84.98
CA PHE A 16 21.70 61.33 83.59
C PHE A 16 20.37 61.83 83.02
N SER A 17 20.11 63.13 83.18
CA SER A 17 19.33 63.88 82.21
C SER A 17 20.31 64.80 81.48
N VAL A 18 21.12 64.19 80.60
CA VAL A 18 21.77 64.92 79.52
C VAL A 18 21.22 64.33 78.25
N THR A 19 20.15 64.96 77.77
CA THR A 19 19.72 64.88 76.39
C THR A 19 20.84 65.45 75.52
N VAL A 20 21.81 64.60 75.16
CA VAL A 20 22.64 64.85 73.98
C VAL A 20 21.82 64.38 72.79
N GLY A 21 21.17 65.32 72.13
CA GLY A 21 20.61 65.11 70.80
C GLY A 21 21.75 64.91 69.81
N ILE A 22 22.25 63.67 69.73
CA ILE A 22 23.03 63.22 68.57
C ILE A 22 22.00 62.79 67.53
N PRO A 23 22.03 63.32 66.29
CA PRO A 23 21.13 62.87 65.22
C PRO A 23 21.57 61.49 64.70
N VAL A 24 21.38 60.43 65.49
CA VAL A 24 21.61 59.02 65.09
C VAL A 24 20.33 58.39 64.51
N LYS A 25 19.17 59.05 64.67
CA LYS A 25 17.89 58.54 64.15
C LYS A 25 17.69 58.70 62.65
N ALA A 26 18.30 59.71 62.02
CA ALA A 26 18.07 59.99 60.61
C ALA A 26 18.75 58.97 59.67
N GLU A 27 19.96 58.51 60.00
CA GLU A 27 20.72 57.54 59.21
C GLU A 27 20.18 56.10 59.41
N LEU A 28 19.75 55.76 60.64
CA LEU A 28 19.10 54.47 60.92
C LEU A 28 17.71 54.34 60.28
N ASP A 29 16.90 55.41 60.24
CA ASP A 29 15.57 55.39 59.60
C ASP A 29 15.68 55.33 58.06
N ASP A 30 16.70 55.96 57.46
CA ASP A 30 16.93 55.91 56.01
C ASP A 30 17.46 54.53 55.56
N ASP A 31 18.38 53.92 56.33
CA ASP A 31 18.87 52.55 56.08
C ASP A 31 17.77 51.49 56.25
N LEU A 32 16.89 51.64 57.24
CA LEU A 32 15.75 50.74 57.43
C LEU A 32 14.75 50.86 56.27
N LYS A 33 14.48 52.08 55.82
CA LYS A 33 13.58 52.36 54.70
C LYS A 33 14.16 51.85 53.37
N ASN A 34 15.46 52.01 53.16
CA ASN A 34 16.16 51.47 51.99
C ASN A 34 16.15 49.94 51.98
N THR A 35 16.41 49.31 53.13
CA THR A 35 16.33 47.85 53.30
C THR A 35 14.91 47.33 53.04
N GLN A 36 13.88 48.01 53.55
CA GLN A 36 12.49 47.67 53.28
C GLN A 36 12.12 47.82 51.81
N SER A 37 12.60 48.88 51.15
CA SER A 37 12.41 49.10 49.70
C SER A 37 13.04 47.97 48.88
N GLN A 38 14.30 47.61 49.18
CA GLN A 38 14.98 46.48 48.54
C GLN A 38 14.28 45.14 48.80
N MET A 39 13.74 44.94 50.00
CA MET A 39 13.01 43.72 50.32
C MET A 39 11.70 43.60 49.52
N GLU A 40 10.96 44.69 49.34
CA GLU A 40 9.76 44.71 48.50
C GLU A 40 10.09 44.58 47.01
N GLU A 41 11.18 45.20 46.54
CA GLU A 41 11.66 45.05 45.17
C GLU A 41 12.09 43.61 44.87
N ASN A 42 12.83 42.97 45.79
CA ASN A 42 13.19 41.56 45.72
C ASN A 42 11.98 40.62 45.72
N LYS A 43 10.94 40.92 46.51
CA LYS A 43 9.69 40.13 46.49
C LYS A 43 9.00 40.23 45.13
N LYS A 44 8.91 41.43 44.57
CA LYS A 44 8.33 41.67 43.25
C LYS A 44 9.09 40.91 42.16
N GLU A 45 10.42 40.93 42.22
CA GLU A 45 11.26 40.19 41.27
C GLU A 45 11.10 38.67 41.41
N GLN A 46 11.02 38.15 42.64
CA GLN A 46 10.71 36.73 42.87
C GLN A 46 9.35 36.31 42.29
N ASP A 47 8.33 37.16 42.43
CA ASP A 47 6.99 36.83 41.91
C ASP A 47 6.95 36.86 40.37
N LEU A 48 7.67 37.79 39.74
CA LEU A 48 7.89 37.80 38.28
C LEU A 48 8.60 36.53 37.82
N LEU A 49 9.66 36.11 38.51
CA LEU A 49 10.40 34.88 38.19
C LEU A 49 9.52 33.63 38.37
N LYS A 50 8.69 33.56 39.41
CA LYS A 50 7.74 32.45 39.60
C LYS A 50 6.72 32.37 38.47
N GLN A 51 6.19 33.51 38.01
CA GLN A 51 5.32 33.55 36.84
C GLN A 51 6.04 33.06 35.59
N ALA A 52 7.25 33.57 35.32
CA ALA A 52 8.06 33.14 34.19
C ALA A 52 8.35 31.63 34.20
N ILE A 53 8.63 31.04 35.38
CA ILE A 53 8.81 29.59 35.54
C ILE A 53 7.53 28.82 35.25
N ALA A 54 6.38 29.30 35.74
CA ALA A 54 5.09 28.66 35.50
C ALA A 54 4.73 28.69 34.01
N ASP A 55 4.97 29.81 33.33
CA ASP A 55 4.76 29.97 31.89
C ASP A 55 5.69 29.05 31.09
N ALA A 56 6.99 29.02 31.42
CA ALA A 56 7.95 28.12 30.78
C ALA A 56 7.56 26.64 30.95
N LYS A 57 7.09 26.22 32.13
CA LYS A 57 6.64 24.85 32.38
C LYS A 57 5.39 24.49 31.58
N ASN A 58 4.47 25.43 31.39
CA ASN A 58 3.29 25.22 30.55
C ASN A 58 3.67 25.09 29.06
N GLN A 59 4.63 25.90 28.60
CA GLN A 59 5.19 25.80 27.25
C GLN A 59 5.89 24.46 27.03
N GLU A 60 6.73 24.02 27.97
CA GLU A 60 7.39 22.71 27.95
C GLU A 60 6.37 21.58 27.80
N LYS A 61 5.33 21.57 28.63
CA LYS A 61 4.26 20.55 28.56
C LYS A 61 3.55 20.57 27.20
N THR A 62 3.33 21.75 26.64
CA THR A 62 2.68 21.91 25.34
C THR A 62 3.56 21.37 24.21
N LEU A 63 4.85 21.71 24.21
CA LEU A 63 5.83 21.21 23.25
C LEU A 63 5.97 19.68 23.35
N ALA A 64 6.05 19.14 24.56
CA ALA A 64 6.11 17.69 24.77
C ALA A 64 4.89 16.97 24.19
N ASN A 65 3.69 17.52 24.37
CA ASN A 65 2.48 16.96 23.78
C ASN A 65 2.47 17.05 22.25
N GLN A 66 2.96 18.16 21.68
CA GLN A 66 3.07 18.33 20.23
C GLN A 66 4.07 17.35 19.60
N LEU A 67 5.21 17.13 20.25
CA LEU A 67 6.20 16.14 19.82
C LEU A 67 5.63 14.73 19.88
N ALA A 68 4.98 14.34 20.98
CA ALA A 68 4.35 13.03 21.11
C ALA A 68 3.25 12.81 20.06
N TYR A 69 2.48 13.85 19.73
CA TYR A 69 1.49 13.79 18.66
C TYR A 69 2.15 13.54 17.29
N LEU A 70 3.19 14.29 16.95
CA LEU A 70 3.92 14.12 15.69
C LEU A 70 4.61 12.77 15.61
N ASP A 71 5.17 12.27 16.71
CA ASP A 71 5.80 10.94 16.76
C ASP A 71 4.79 9.84 16.43
N ASN A 72 3.62 9.87 17.07
CA ASN A 72 2.55 8.91 16.77
C ASN A 72 2.05 9.04 15.33
N GLN A 73 1.99 10.25 14.77
CA GLN A 73 1.60 10.45 13.37
C GLN A 73 2.64 9.93 12.38
N ILE A 74 3.92 10.14 12.68
CA ILE A 74 5.04 9.63 11.88
C ILE A 74 5.00 8.11 11.87
N GLU A 75 4.92 7.48 13.05
CA GLU A 75 4.86 6.01 13.17
C GLU A 75 3.65 5.44 12.45
N LEU A 76 2.47 6.04 12.62
CA LEU A 76 1.27 5.64 11.89
C LEU A 76 1.46 5.74 10.38
N THR A 77 2.05 6.84 9.89
CA THR A 77 2.26 7.05 8.46
C THR A 77 3.32 6.07 7.90
N GLU A 78 4.36 5.76 8.66
CA GLU A 78 5.37 4.75 8.30
C GLU A 78 4.74 3.35 8.18
N LEU A 79 3.90 2.94 9.13
CA LEU A 79 3.18 1.67 9.06
C LEU A 79 2.22 1.62 7.86
N GLN A 80 1.51 2.72 7.56
CA GLN A 80 0.66 2.80 6.38
C GLN A 80 1.44 2.70 5.07
N ILE A 81 2.66 3.25 5.01
CA ILE A 81 3.54 3.10 3.86
C ILE A 81 3.97 1.63 3.72
N GLU A 82 4.39 0.98 4.80
CA GLU A 82 4.79 -0.43 4.77
C GLU A 82 3.64 -1.35 4.30
N GLU A 83 2.43 -1.13 4.82
CA GLU A 83 1.22 -1.83 4.38
C GLU A 83 0.98 -1.64 2.87
N THR A 84 0.99 -0.38 2.41
CA THR A 84 0.79 -0.05 1.00
C THR A 84 1.86 -0.65 0.10
N GLN A 85 3.13 -0.68 0.56
CA GLN A 85 4.23 -1.31 -0.18
C GLN A 85 4.04 -2.81 -0.30
N ALA A 86 3.58 -3.48 0.77
CA ALA A 86 3.27 -4.90 0.74
C ALA A 86 2.13 -5.22 -0.24
N GLU A 87 1.07 -4.41 -0.24
CA GLU A 87 -0.04 -4.52 -1.19
C GLU A 87 0.43 -4.30 -2.63
N TYR A 88 1.26 -3.29 -2.87
CA TYR A 88 1.88 -3.03 -4.17
C TYR A 88 2.68 -4.23 -4.70
N LEU A 89 3.53 -4.82 -3.85
CA LEU A 89 4.34 -5.98 -4.23
C LEU A 89 3.47 -7.20 -4.52
N ALA A 90 2.44 -7.46 -3.71
CA ALA A 90 1.51 -8.56 -3.95
C ALA A 90 0.77 -8.41 -5.30
N LYS A 91 0.33 -7.19 -5.64
CA LYS A 91 -0.28 -6.90 -6.95
C LYS A 91 0.72 -7.00 -8.09
N GLN A 92 1.98 -6.67 -7.87
CA GLN A 92 3.03 -6.83 -8.87
C GLN A 92 3.30 -8.32 -9.16
N ASP A 93 3.31 -9.16 -8.14
CA ASP A 93 3.38 -10.62 -8.32
C ASP A 93 2.15 -11.16 -9.06
N GLU A 94 0.95 -10.64 -8.76
CA GLU A 94 -0.27 -11.00 -9.50
C GLU A 94 -0.18 -10.61 -10.99
N LEU A 95 0.37 -9.42 -11.28
CA LEU A 95 0.60 -8.94 -12.64
C LEU A 95 1.53 -9.87 -13.42
N ASP A 96 2.67 -10.24 -12.82
CA ASP A 96 3.65 -11.12 -13.45
C ASP A 96 3.05 -12.51 -13.73
N ASN A 97 2.30 -13.06 -12.76
CA ASN A 97 1.57 -14.31 -12.95
C ASN A 97 0.53 -14.22 -14.09
N LEU A 98 -0.17 -13.08 -14.20
CA LEU A 98 -1.15 -12.87 -15.27
C LEU A 98 -0.48 -12.77 -16.65
N LEU A 99 0.69 -12.11 -16.74
CA LEU A 99 1.49 -12.04 -17.95
C LEU A 99 1.97 -13.42 -18.41
N ASP A 100 2.45 -14.25 -17.48
CA ASP A 100 2.84 -15.63 -17.77
C ASP A 100 1.65 -16.46 -18.25
N ASN A 101 0.50 -16.32 -17.61
CA ASN A 101 -0.74 -16.99 -18.02
C ASN A 101 -1.17 -16.56 -19.43
N LEU A 102 -1.07 -15.27 -19.76
CA LEU A 102 -1.35 -14.75 -21.10
C LEU A 102 -0.40 -15.32 -22.15
N ALA A 103 0.90 -15.40 -21.84
CA ALA A 103 1.89 -15.99 -22.74
C ALA A 103 1.61 -17.48 -23.00
N ASN A 104 1.30 -18.23 -21.95
CA ASN A 104 0.93 -19.64 -22.04
C ASN A 104 -0.36 -19.84 -22.85
N LEU A 105 -1.37 -19.00 -22.64
CA LEU A 105 -2.63 -19.03 -23.39
C LEU A 105 -2.41 -18.70 -24.87
N ALA A 106 -1.57 -17.72 -25.20
CA ALA A 106 -1.23 -17.39 -26.57
C ALA A 106 -0.54 -18.56 -27.30
N GLN A 107 0.40 -19.25 -26.64
CA GLN A 107 1.01 -20.46 -27.18
C GLN A 107 -0.01 -21.60 -27.38
N LYS A 108 -0.98 -21.72 -26.47
CA LYS A 108 -2.05 -22.72 -26.59
C LYS A 108 -2.92 -22.44 -27.80
N ILE A 109 -3.33 -21.18 -27.99
CA ILE A 109 -4.10 -20.72 -29.16
C ILE A 109 -3.36 -21.03 -30.46
N GLU A 110 -2.04 -20.79 -30.53
CA GLU A 110 -1.22 -21.11 -31.71
C GLU A 110 -1.21 -22.62 -32.02
N LYS A 111 -1.06 -23.46 -30.99
CA LYS A 111 -1.13 -24.92 -31.13
C LYS A 111 -2.51 -25.38 -31.61
N THR A 112 -3.58 -24.82 -31.03
CA THR A 112 -4.97 -25.12 -31.43
C THR A 112 -5.22 -24.69 -32.87
N GLN A 113 -4.74 -23.51 -33.30
CA GLN A 113 -4.81 -23.06 -34.69
C GLN A 113 -4.08 -24.01 -35.63
N SER A 114 -2.86 -24.43 -35.29
CA SER A 114 -2.09 -25.39 -36.09
C SER A 114 -2.83 -26.74 -36.22
N ALA A 115 -3.49 -27.19 -35.16
CA ALA A 115 -4.32 -28.39 -35.21
C ALA A 115 -5.51 -28.22 -36.15
N ILE A 116 -6.23 -27.09 -36.06
CA ILE A 116 -7.34 -26.75 -36.98
C ILE A 116 -6.86 -26.76 -38.43
N ASP A 117 -5.71 -26.16 -38.73
CA ASP A 117 -5.17 -26.09 -40.09
C ASP A 117 -4.85 -27.49 -40.64
N LYS A 118 -4.21 -28.34 -39.82
CA LYS A 118 -3.90 -29.74 -40.18
C LYS A 118 -5.16 -30.56 -40.43
N LEU A 119 -6.15 -30.47 -39.52
CA LEU A 119 -7.42 -31.18 -39.64
C LEU A 119 -8.20 -30.71 -40.89
N THR A 120 -8.22 -29.40 -41.13
CA THR A 120 -8.87 -28.80 -42.30
C THR A 120 -8.19 -29.24 -43.59
N ALA A 121 -6.85 -29.27 -43.64
CA ALA A 121 -6.11 -29.73 -44.80
C ALA A 121 -6.37 -31.21 -45.10
N ALA A 122 -6.34 -32.07 -44.07
CA ALA A 122 -6.63 -33.50 -44.20
C ALA A 122 -8.07 -33.74 -44.70
N PHE A 123 -9.04 -33.05 -44.11
CA PHE A 123 -10.44 -33.14 -44.52
C PHE A 123 -10.66 -32.66 -45.95
N THR A 124 -10.04 -31.53 -46.34
CA THR A 124 -10.13 -30.99 -47.70
C THR A 124 -9.48 -31.90 -48.74
N ALA A 125 -8.33 -32.49 -48.43
CA ALA A 125 -7.68 -33.48 -49.30
C ALA A 125 -8.60 -34.70 -49.53
N ARG A 126 -9.24 -35.19 -48.47
CA ARG A 126 -10.19 -36.30 -48.56
C ARG A 126 -11.44 -35.98 -49.37
N ILE A 127 -12.04 -34.80 -49.19
CA ILE A 127 -13.17 -34.34 -50.02
C ILE A 127 -12.76 -34.34 -51.50
N ARG A 128 -11.58 -33.80 -51.81
CA ARG A 128 -11.05 -33.74 -53.17
C ARG A 128 -10.87 -35.14 -53.77
N ASP A 129 -10.30 -36.07 -53.02
CA ASP A 129 -10.05 -37.44 -53.50
C ASP A 129 -11.35 -38.23 -53.67
N SER A 130 -12.32 -38.04 -52.76
CA SER A 130 -13.68 -38.57 -52.88
C SER A 130 -14.38 -38.05 -54.13
N TYR A 131 -14.29 -36.74 -54.39
CA TYR A 131 -14.87 -36.10 -55.58
C TYR A 131 -14.22 -36.59 -56.88
N LYS A 132 -12.88 -36.68 -56.93
CA LYS A 132 -12.15 -37.21 -58.09
C LYS A 132 -12.55 -38.65 -58.38
N THR A 133 -12.63 -39.50 -57.35
CA THR A 133 -13.05 -40.90 -57.48
C THR A 133 -14.48 -41.00 -58.03
N SER A 134 -15.37 -40.12 -57.57
CA SER A 134 -16.73 -40.01 -58.07
C SER A 134 -16.80 -39.54 -59.53
N GLN A 135 -15.95 -38.59 -59.96
CA GLN A 135 -15.90 -38.12 -61.35
C GLN A 135 -15.21 -39.10 -62.32
N SER A 136 -14.12 -39.75 -61.91
CA SER A 136 -13.46 -40.79 -62.72
C SER A 136 -14.35 -42.02 -62.89
N SER A 137 -15.26 -42.25 -61.95
CA SER A 137 -16.37 -43.19 -62.08
C SER A 137 -17.55 -42.53 -62.82
N LYS A 138 -17.34 -42.13 -64.08
CA LYS A 138 -18.38 -41.54 -64.94
C LYS A 138 -19.54 -42.48 -65.27
N LEU A 139 -19.61 -43.66 -64.66
CA LEU A 139 -20.72 -44.59 -64.75
C LEU A 139 -20.97 -45.18 -63.35
N THR A 140 -22.22 -45.07 -62.91
CA THR A 140 -22.84 -45.82 -61.80
C THR A 140 -22.61 -45.35 -60.38
N SER A 141 -23.73 -45.24 -59.67
CA SER A 141 -23.89 -45.30 -58.22
C SER A 141 -22.86 -46.26 -57.59
N SER A 142 -22.33 -45.91 -56.43
CA SER A 142 -21.28 -46.64 -55.70
C SER A 142 -21.57 -48.13 -55.45
N LEU A 143 -22.83 -48.55 -55.54
CA LEU A 143 -23.28 -49.93 -55.32
C LEU A 143 -23.02 -50.86 -56.52
N PRO A 144 -23.42 -50.52 -57.76
CA PRO A 144 -23.01 -51.26 -58.96
C PRO A 144 -21.51 -51.45 -59.09
N MET A 145 -20.66 -50.44 -58.84
CA MET A 145 -19.20 -50.60 -58.95
C MET A 145 -18.62 -51.59 -57.92
N LEU A 146 -19.13 -51.55 -56.67
CA LEU A 146 -18.74 -52.49 -55.62
C LEU A 146 -19.07 -53.95 -55.99
N LEU A 147 -20.20 -54.14 -56.67
CA LEU A 147 -20.73 -55.44 -57.10
C LEU A 147 -20.15 -55.92 -58.45
N SER A 148 -19.74 -55.00 -59.33
CA SER A 148 -19.29 -55.33 -60.70
C SER A 148 -17.79 -55.66 -60.81
N THR A 149 -16.99 -55.34 -59.79
CA THR A 149 -15.53 -55.55 -59.79
C THR A 149 -15.06 -56.54 -58.72
N SER A 150 -15.99 -57.28 -58.12
CA SER A 150 -15.71 -58.30 -57.10
C SER A 150 -15.86 -59.70 -57.67
N SER A 151 -14.83 -60.53 -57.51
CA SER A 151 -14.80 -61.91 -58.01
C SER A 151 -15.65 -62.88 -57.17
N ASN A 152 -16.04 -62.48 -55.95
CA ASN A 152 -16.84 -63.28 -55.01
C ASN A 152 -17.57 -62.39 -53.97
N LEU A 153 -18.57 -62.95 -53.27
CA LEU A 153 -19.37 -62.25 -52.24
C LEU A 153 -18.53 -61.78 -51.03
N GLN A 154 -17.41 -62.46 -50.76
CA GLN A 154 -16.51 -62.13 -49.66
C GLN A 154 -15.79 -60.79 -49.89
N ASP A 155 -15.37 -60.52 -51.13
CA ASP A 155 -14.77 -59.25 -51.54
C ASP A 155 -15.74 -58.07 -51.36
N VAL A 156 -17.03 -58.25 -51.64
CA VAL A 156 -18.07 -57.23 -51.46
C VAL A 156 -18.24 -56.86 -49.99
N VAL A 157 -18.33 -57.87 -49.10
CA VAL A 157 -18.46 -57.67 -47.65
C VAL A 157 -17.23 -56.96 -47.07
N LEU A 158 -16.03 -57.33 -47.52
CA LEU A 158 -14.80 -56.66 -47.11
C LEU A 158 -14.78 -55.20 -47.54
N ARG A 159 -15.10 -54.89 -48.80
CA ARG A 159 -15.17 -53.50 -49.30
C ARG A 159 -16.22 -52.66 -48.57
N PHE A 160 -17.37 -53.23 -48.23
CA PHE A 160 -18.38 -52.55 -47.41
C PHE A 160 -17.86 -52.23 -46.00
N LYS A 161 -17.16 -53.18 -45.36
CA LYS A 161 -16.50 -52.94 -44.06
C LYS A 161 -15.48 -51.81 -44.15
N TYR A 162 -14.65 -51.79 -45.20
CA TYR A 162 -13.68 -50.70 -45.42
C TYR A 162 -14.37 -49.34 -45.58
N LEU A 163 -15.44 -49.26 -46.39
CA LEU A 163 -16.21 -48.02 -46.54
C LEU A 163 -16.78 -47.55 -45.19
N LYS A 164 -17.25 -48.48 -44.34
CA LYS A 164 -17.77 -48.12 -43.02
C LYS A 164 -16.69 -47.58 -42.09
N VAL A 165 -15.51 -48.19 -42.07
CA VAL A 165 -14.35 -47.70 -41.30
C VAL A 165 -13.93 -46.30 -41.78
N VAL A 166 -13.92 -46.11 -43.09
CA VAL A 166 -13.60 -44.82 -43.73
C VAL A 166 -14.64 -43.76 -43.31
N GLU A 167 -15.94 -44.04 -43.42
CA GLU A 167 -17.02 -43.15 -42.96
C GLU A 167 -16.89 -42.78 -41.48
N GLN A 168 -16.62 -43.75 -40.60
CA GLN A 168 -16.42 -43.51 -39.17
C GLN A 168 -15.23 -42.58 -38.91
N HIS A 169 -14.12 -42.78 -39.61
CA HIS A 169 -12.97 -41.88 -39.50
C HIS A 169 -13.28 -40.46 -40.01
N ASP A 170 -14.16 -40.29 -41.00
CA ASP A 170 -14.59 -38.96 -41.46
C ASP A 170 -15.40 -38.23 -40.40
N GLN A 171 -16.36 -38.92 -39.79
CA GLN A 171 -17.16 -38.39 -38.70
C GLN A 171 -16.28 -38.02 -37.51
N GLN A 172 -15.29 -38.86 -37.19
CA GLN A 172 -14.31 -38.56 -36.15
C GLN A 172 -13.47 -37.30 -36.48
N LEU A 173 -12.98 -37.18 -37.72
CA LEU A 173 -12.19 -36.02 -38.15
C LEU A 173 -13.00 -34.72 -38.10
N LEU A 174 -14.27 -34.76 -38.50
CA LEU A 174 -15.20 -33.63 -38.37
C LEU A 174 -15.45 -33.27 -36.91
N GLY A 175 -15.71 -34.25 -36.05
CA GLY A 175 -15.89 -34.01 -34.61
C GLY A 175 -14.66 -33.37 -33.96
N GLN A 176 -13.47 -33.85 -34.30
CA GLN A 176 -12.20 -33.27 -33.82
C GLN A 176 -12.01 -31.82 -34.31
N LEU A 177 -12.40 -31.52 -35.55
CA LEU A 177 -12.33 -30.16 -36.10
C LEU A 177 -13.32 -29.22 -35.41
N GLU A 178 -14.54 -29.66 -35.17
CA GLU A 178 -15.57 -28.90 -34.44
C GLU A 178 -15.13 -28.61 -33.01
N GLU A 179 -14.63 -29.63 -32.30
CA GLU A 179 -14.08 -29.50 -30.95
C GLU A 179 -12.91 -28.52 -30.92
N ALA A 180 -11.93 -28.66 -31.83
CA ALA A 180 -10.79 -27.77 -31.90
C ALA A 180 -11.19 -26.30 -32.16
N LYS A 181 -12.16 -26.06 -33.07
CA LYS A 181 -12.70 -24.72 -33.33
C LYS A 181 -13.43 -24.15 -32.11
N LYS A 182 -14.19 -24.97 -31.39
CA LYS A 182 -14.86 -24.57 -30.16
C LYS A 182 -13.83 -24.14 -29.10
N THR A 183 -12.84 -25.00 -28.83
CA THR A 183 -11.75 -24.70 -27.89
C THR A 183 -10.99 -23.44 -28.28
N PHE A 184 -10.69 -23.24 -29.56
CA PHE A 184 -10.03 -22.02 -30.04
C PHE A 184 -10.82 -20.74 -29.74
N ASN A 185 -12.14 -20.77 -29.95
CA ASN A 185 -13.00 -19.63 -29.66
C ASN A 185 -13.08 -19.35 -28.15
N GLU A 186 -13.17 -20.40 -27.34
CA GLU A 186 -13.15 -20.29 -25.87
C GLU A 186 -11.81 -19.70 -25.37
N GLU A 187 -10.69 -20.17 -25.92
CA GLU A 187 -9.35 -19.67 -25.59
C GLU A 187 -9.18 -18.20 -25.99
N LYS A 188 -9.70 -17.78 -27.15
CA LYS A 188 -9.70 -16.38 -27.57
C LYS A 188 -10.57 -15.50 -26.68
N ALA A 189 -11.76 -15.96 -26.30
CA ALA A 189 -12.61 -15.22 -25.37
C ALA A 189 -11.90 -15.02 -24.02
N ASN A 190 -11.30 -16.09 -23.48
CA ASN A 190 -10.52 -16.04 -22.25
C ASN A 190 -9.32 -15.09 -22.36
N LEU A 191 -8.63 -15.07 -23.51
CA LEU A 191 -7.51 -14.14 -23.76
C LEU A 191 -7.95 -12.68 -23.65
N GLU A 192 -9.08 -12.32 -24.25
CA GLU A 192 -9.59 -10.95 -24.19
C GLU A 192 -10.03 -10.55 -22.78
N THR A 193 -10.69 -11.46 -22.03
CA THR A 193 -10.99 -11.23 -20.61
C THR A 193 -9.71 -10.99 -19.80
N LYS A 194 -8.68 -11.82 -19.97
CA LYS A 194 -7.41 -11.65 -19.25
C LYS A 194 -6.64 -10.38 -19.62
N LYS A 195 -6.80 -9.87 -20.84
CA LYS A 195 -6.24 -8.57 -21.22
C LYS A 195 -6.96 -7.42 -20.52
N GLN A 196 -8.28 -7.54 -20.30
CA GLN A 196 -9.02 -6.54 -19.53
C GLN A 196 -8.57 -6.55 -18.06
N GLU A 197 -8.49 -7.74 -17.44
CA GLU A 197 -7.94 -7.92 -16.09
C GLU A 197 -6.53 -7.31 -15.97
N LEU A 198 -5.68 -7.47 -17.01
CA LEU A 198 -4.32 -6.92 -17.04
C LEU A 198 -4.31 -5.39 -17.00
N GLU A 199 -5.16 -4.73 -17.79
CA GLU A 199 -5.21 -3.27 -17.81
C GLU A 199 -5.79 -2.71 -16.51
N GLU A 200 -6.82 -3.34 -15.95
CA GLU A 200 -7.37 -3.00 -14.64
C GLU A 200 -6.30 -3.09 -13.55
N LEU A 201 -5.52 -4.18 -13.52
CA LEU A 201 -4.47 -4.37 -12.52
C LEU A 201 -3.32 -3.35 -12.67
N LYS A 202 -2.98 -2.94 -13.90
CA LYS A 202 -1.99 -1.88 -14.13
C LYS A 202 -2.48 -0.53 -13.63
N ASP A 203 -3.76 -0.22 -13.82
CA ASP A 203 -4.36 1.01 -13.33
C ASP A 203 -4.36 1.05 -11.80
N GLU A 204 -4.70 -0.07 -11.15
CA GLU A 204 -4.62 -0.22 -9.69
C GLU A 204 -3.19 -0.01 -9.18
N LEU A 205 -2.19 -0.66 -9.79
CA LEU A 205 -0.77 -0.48 -9.44
C LEU A 205 -0.30 0.98 -9.60
N SER A 206 -0.80 1.68 -10.62
CA SER A 206 -0.51 3.10 -10.81
C SER A 206 -1.10 3.96 -9.69
N GLN A 207 -2.33 3.67 -9.26
CA GLN A 207 -2.99 4.37 -8.14
C GLN A 207 -2.26 4.10 -6.82
N GLU A 208 -1.87 2.85 -6.57
CA GLU A 208 -1.09 2.42 -5.40
C GLU A 208 0.25 3.18 -5.32
N LYS A 209 0.93 3.32 -6.45
CA LYS A 209 2.18 4.08 -6.55
C LYS A 209 1.99 5.57 -6.23
N GLN A 210 0.90 6.18 -6.72
CA GLN A 210 0.57 7.57 -6.38
C GLN A 210 0.24 7.73 -4.89
N ARG A 211 -0.45 6.74 -4.30
CA ARG A 211 -0.73 6.71 -2.86
C ARG A 211 0.56 6.68 -2.04
N LEU A 212 1.52 5.84 -2.40
CA LEU A 212 2.85 5.79 -1.77
C LEU A 212 3.58 7.13 -1.85
N GLU A 213 3.56 7.77 -3.02
CA GLU A 213 4.20 9.09 -3.19
C GLU A 213 3.54 10.15 -2.28
N GLY A 214 2.21 10.15 -2.20
CA GLY A 214 1.47 11.04 -1.30
C GLY A 214 1.79 10.81 0.17
N GLN A 215 1.86 9.55 0.60
CA GLN A 215 2.24 9.19 1.98
C GLN A 215 3.69 9.59 2.28
N SER A 216 4.62 9.36 1.35
CA SER A 216 6.03 9.76 1.50
C SER A 216 6.18 11.28 1.66
N ASN A 217 5.43 12.06 0.88
CA ASN A 217 5.42 13.52 1.00
C ASN A 217 4.85 13.98 2.35
N THR A 218 3.80 13.32 2.83
CA THR A 218 3.19 13.57 4.14
C THR A 218 4.18 13.29 5.26
N LEU A 219 4.87 12.14 5.19
CA LEU A 219 5.89 11.74 6.16
C LEU A 219 7.05 12.75 6.20
N ALA A 220 7.52 13.23 5.04
CA ALA A 220 8.55 14.25 4.96
C ALA A 220 8.11 15.57 5.62
N ALA A 221 6.86 16.00 5.39
CA ALA A 221 6.31 17.20 6.02
C ALA A 221 6.17 17.06 7.54
N GLN A 222 5.75 15.88 8.04
CA GLN A 222 5.67 15.59 9.47
C GLN A 222 7.06 15.63 10.12
N LYS A 223 8.07 14.98 9.52
CA LYS A 223 9.46 15.01 9.99
C LYS A 223 10.02 16.44 10.01
N SER A 224 9.80 17.23 8.96
CA SER A 224 10.20 18.64 8.94
C SER A 224 9.50 19.48 10.01
N SER A 225 8.23 19.20 10.31
CA SER A 225 7.47 19.91 11.36
C SER A 225 8.02 19.57 12.75
N LYS A 226 8.36 18.30 12.97
CA LYS A 226 9.01 17.85 14.21
C LYS A 226 10.36 18.52 14.39
N ASP A 227 11.19 18.56 13.36
CA ASP A 227 12.50 19.23 13.39
C ASP A 227 12.40 20.72 13.71
N HIS A 228 11.33 21.39 13.27
CA HIS A 228 11.08 22.78 13.62
C HIS A 228 10.75 22.97 15.10
N LEU A 229 10.04 22.02 15.73
CA LEU A 229 9.73 22.09 17.17
C LEU A 229 10.95 21.78 18.06
N LEU A 230 11.99 21.17 17.51
CA LEU A 230 13.22 20.82 18.22
C LEU A 230 14.31 21.90 18.14
N LYS A 231 14.09 22.99 17.39
CA LYS A 231 14.99 24.14 17.25
C LYS A 231 14.62 25.25 18.22
#